data_AF-A0A8B2ZKI0-F1
#
_entry.id   AF-A0A8B2ZKI0-F1
#
_cell.length_a   1.000
_cell.length_b   1.000
_cell.length_c   1.000
_cell.angle_alpha   90.00
_cell.angle_beta   90.00
_cell.angle_gamma   90.00
#
_symmetry.space_group_name_H-M   'P 1'
#
loop_
_entity.id
_entity.type
_entity.pdbx_description
1 polymer ?
#
loop_
_entity_poly.entity_id
_entity_poly.type
_entity_poly.pdbx_seq_one_letter_code
_entity_poly.pdbx_strand_id
1 'polypeptide(L)'
;MFENLIDKLIDLGYQVEADDTEGYKGIFLSDYQIDIIVDDDNVIINNPDDNEPVITQTIDDTINYINDLTQSEKMENALEDNNYTFKQESARYFEVGNDKIKIIDGRFYLYGEDGERNVFIDVPSVIGALQSKFLGED
;
A
#
# COMPACT_ATOMS: atom_id res chain seq x y z
N MET A 1 19.83 5.82 -9.70
CA MET A 1 18.53 5.36 -9.17
C MET A 1 18.10 6.19 -7.96
N PHE A 2 18.93 6.25 -6.91
CA PHE A 2 18.66 6.98 -5.67
C PHE A 2 18.11 8.41 -5.82
N GLU A 3 18.88 9.34 -6.39
CA GLU A 3 18.45 10.75 -6.57
C GLU A 3 17.13 10.87 -7.34
N ASN A 4 17.00 10.13 -8.45
CA ASN A 4 15.77 10.15 -9.26
C ASN A 4 14.54 9.60 -8.47
N LEU A 5 14.75 8.63 -7.58
CA LEU A 5 13.69 8.11 -6.72
C LEU A 5 13.28 9.15 -5.67
N ILE A 6 14.25 9.85 -5.07
CA ILE A 6 14.00 10.97 -4.13
C ILE A 6 13.18 12.06 -4.81
N ASP A 7 13.62 12.55 -5.97
CA ASP A 7 12.92 13.58 -6.72
C ASP A 7 11.47 13.16 -7.02
N LYS A 8 11.29 11.90 -7.44
CA LYS A 8 9.97 11.36 -7.77
C LYS A 8 9.05 11.26 -6.54
N LEU A 9 9.59 10.86 -5.39
CA LEU A 9 8.84 10.80 -4.13
C LEU A 9 8.43 12.21 -3.67
N ILE A 10 9.34 13.18 -3.74
CA ILE A 10 9.05 14.58 -3.40
C ILE A 10 7.99 15.16 -4.36
N ASP A 11 8.10 14.92 -5.67
CA ASP A 11 7.11 15.36 -6.67
C ASP A 11 5.71 14.79 -6.42
N LEU A 12 5.63 13.59 -5.84
CA LEU A 12 4.38 12.94 -5.44
C LEU A 12 3.88 13.40 -4.06
N GLY A 13 4.63 14.27 -3.38
CA GLY A 13 4.24 14.89 -2.11
C GLY A 13 4.68 14.13 -0.86
N TYR A 14 5.53 13.10 -0.99
CA TYR A 14 6.06 12.40 0.17
C TYR A 14 7.06 13.26 0.94
N GLN A 15 7.02 13.18 2.27
CA GLN A 15 8.11 13.67 3.11
C GLN A 15 9.25 12.66 3.08
N VAL A 16 10.41 13.10 2.62
CA VAL A 16 11.58 12.23 2.39
C VAL A 16 12.71 12.61 3.34
N GLU A 17 13.16 11.64 4.11
CA GLU A 17 14.39 11.70 4.89
C GLU A 17 15.43 10.80 4.20
N ALA A 18 16.43 11.38 3.57
CA ALA A 18 17.44 10.64 2.82
C ALA A 18 18.78 10.64 3.56
N ASP A 19 19.46 9.48 3.54
CA ASP A 19 20.81 9.31 4.06
C ASP A 19 21.70 8.68 2.97
N ASP A 20 22.84 9.31 2.69
CA ASP A 20 23.88 8.78 1.80
C ASP A 20 25.21 8.84 2.58
N THR A 21 25.40 7.86 3.46
CA THR A 21 26.60 7.74 4.29
C THR A 21 27.23 6.36 4.17
N GLU A 22 28.57 6.34 4.11
CA GLU A 22 29.41 5.13 4.19
C GLU A 22 29.04 3.98 3.23
N GLY A 23 28.46 4.30 2.06
CA GLY A 23 28.10 3.31 1.03
C GLY A 23 26.68 2.77 1.14
N TYR A 24 25.86 3.31 2.04
CA TYR A 24 24.44 3.00 2.13
C TYR A 24 23.63 4.21 1.67
N LYS A 25 22.66 3.95 0.78
CA LYS A 25 21.72 4.95 0.28
C LYS A 25 20.33 4.60 0.79
N GLY A 26 19.91 5.29 1.82
CA GLY A 26 18.64 5.09 2.52
C GLY A 26 17.65 6.21 2.24
N ILE A 27 16.36 5.86 2.16
CA ILE A 27 15.25 6.80 2.11
C ILE A 27 14.22 6.33 3.14
N PHE A 28 13.85 7.19 4.07
CA PHE A 28 12.79 6.94 5.04
C PHE A 28 11.60 7.85 4.77
N LEU A 29 10.41 7.25 4.69
CA LEU A 29 9.12 7.93 4.56
C LEU A 29 8.40 7.85 5.91
N SER A 30 8.63 8.84 6.77
CA SER A 30 8.23 8.79 8.18
C SER A 30 6.73 8.70 8.39
N ASP A 31 5.92 9.37 7.55
CA ASP A 31 4.46 9.33 7.61
C ASP A 31 3.89 7.91 7.48
N TYR A 32 4.57 7.04 6.72
CA TYR A 32 4.12 5.69 6.38
C TYR A 32 4.98 4.58 7.00
N GLN A 33 5.99 4.95 7.80
CA GLN A 33 6.99 4.04 8.36
C GLN A 33 7.65 3.12 7.32
N ILE A 34 7.92 3.65 6.12
CA ILE A 34 8.55 2.90 5.04
C ILE A 34 10.05 3.21 5.03
N ASP A 35 10.87 2.18 5.18
CA ASP A 35 12.32 2.25 5.04
C ASP A 35 12.75 1.66 3.70
N ILE A 36 13.58 2.39 2.96
CA ILE A 36 13.98 2.06 1.60
C ILE A 36 15.50 2.08 1.50
N ILE A 37 16.08 0.98 1.03
CA ILE A 37 17.51 0.87 0.75
C ILE A 37 17.69 0.79 -0.77
N VAL A 38 18.51 1.67 -1.33
CA VAL A 38 18.80 1.73 -2.76
C VAL A 38 20.21 1.21 -3.02
N ASP A 39 20.30 0.14 -3.79
CA ASP A 39 21.52 -0.42 -4.35
C ASP A 39 21.61 -0.08 -5.86
N ASP A 40 22.71 -0.43 -6.53
CA ASP A 40 22.95 -0.07 -7.93
C ASP A 40 21.82 -0.54 -8.87
N ASP A 41 21.31 -1.75 -8.66
CA ASP A 41 20.29 -2.38 -9.51
C ASP A 41 18.97 -2.69 -8.79
N ASN A 42 18.89 -2.48 -7.48
CA ASN A 42 17.75 -2.91 -6.67
C ASN A 42 17.31 -1.83 -5.69
N VAL A 43 16.02 -1.81 -5.40
CA VAL A 43 15.42 -1.06 -4.29
C VAL A 43 14.78 -2.06 -3.35
N ILE A 44 15.21 -2.07 -2.09
CA ILE A 44 14.67 -2.90 -1.03
C ILE A 44 13.74 -2.03 -0.20
N ILE A 45 12.49 -2.44 -0.05
CA ILE A 45 11.44 -1.71 0.66
C ILE A 45 11.05 -2.54 1.88
N ASN A 46 11.23 -1.96 3.06
CA ASN A 46 10.82 -2.49 4.34
C ASN A 46 9.58 -1.72 4.84
N ASN A 47 8.54 -2.46 5.21
CA ASN A 47 7.34 -1.92 5.83
C ASN A 47 6.95 -2.85 7.01
N PRO A 48 6.53 -2.31 8.17
CA PRO A 48 6.23 -3.11 9.36
C PRO A 48 5.08 -4.10 9.18
N ASP A 49 4.16 -3.85 8.25
CA ASP A 49 2.99 -4.70 8.00
C ASP A 49 3.28 -5.83 6.99
N ASP A 50 4.46 -5.81 6.37
CA ASP A 50 4.95 -6.90 5.54
C ASP A 50 5.81 -7.88 6.35
N ASN A 51 5.61 -9.17 6.10
CA ASN A 51 6.39 -10.22 6.74
C ASN A 51 7.84 -10.33 6.20
N GLU A 52 8.08 -9.83 4.99
CA GLU A 52 9.37 -9.87 4.31
C GLU A 52 9.59 -8.58 3.48
N PRO A 53 10.84 -8.12 3.32
CA PRO A 53 11.16 -6.99 2.45
C PRO A 53 10.77 -7.24 0.99
N VAL A 54 10.33 -6.19 0.31
CA VAL A 54 10.05 -6.23 -1.13
C VAL A 54 11.22 -5.66 -1.92
N ILE A 55 11.62 -6.36 -2.97
CA ILE A 55 12.70 -5.93 -3.86
C ILE A 55 12.11 -5.56 -5.22
N THR A 56 12.39 -4.34 -5.68
CA THR A 56 12.05 -3.86 -7.02
C THR A 56 13.31 -3.44 -7.77
N GLN A 57 13.21 -3.32 -9.10
CA GLN A 57 14.36 -3.00 -9.97
C GLN A 57 14.18 -1.70 -10.76
N THR A 58 12.99 -1.12 -10.73
CA THR A 58 12.68 0.11 -11.45
C THR A 58 12.04 1.12 -10.50
N ILE A 59 12.27 2.41 -10.78
CA ILE A 59 11.65 3.50 -10.00
C ILE A 59 10.13 3.40 -10.10
N ASP A 60 9.57 3.08 -11.26
CA ASP A 60 8.12 2.98 -11.42
C ASP A 60 7.53 1.85 -10.56
N ASP A 61 8.16 0.68 -10.52
CA ASP A 61 7.72 -0.42 -9.65
C ASP A 61 7.85 -0.06 -8.16
N THR A 62 8.95 0.61 -7.77
CA THR A 62 9.13 1.12 -6.40
C THR A 62 8.01 2.08 -6.02
N ILE A 63 7.71 3.06 -6.90
CA ILE A 63 6.68 4.06 -6.65
C ILE A 63 5.29 3.44 -6.61
N ASN A 64 4.99 2.49 -7.50
CA ASN A 64 3.73 1.76 -7.48
C ASN A 64 3.56 0.99 -6.16
N TYR A 65 4.62 0.32 -5.70
CA TYR A 65 4.59 -0.39 -4.42
C TYR A 65 4.37 0.54 -3.23
N ILE A 66 5.11 1.65 -3.16
CA ILE A 66 4.94 2.66 -2.09
C ILE A 66 3.53 3.23 -2.14
N ASN A 67 3.00 3.55 -3.33
CA ASN A 67 1.62 4.01 -3.47
C ASN A 67 0.62 2.97 -2.96
N ASP A 68 0.81 1.69 -3.24
CA ASP A 68 -0.04 0.63 -2.69
C ASP A 68 -0.03 0.62 -1.15
N LEU A 69 1.15 0.76 -0.53
CA LEU A 69 1.28 0.84 0.93
C LEU A 69 0.53 2.06 1.48
N THR A 70 0.64 3.23 0.86
CA THR A 70 -0.12 4.41 1.31
C THR A 70 -1.62 4.26 1.17
N GLN A 71 -2.09 3.56 0.13
CA GLN A 71 -3.51 3.24 -0.04
C GLN A 71 -3.97 2.21 0.99
N SER A 72 -3.05 1.36 1.43
CA SER A 72 -3.31 0.37 2.47
C SER A 72 -3.59 1.00 3.81
N GLU A 73 -2.74 1.94 4.25
CA GLU A 73 -2.98 2.68 5.49
C GLU A 73 -4.32 3.45 5.45
N LYS A 74 -4.66 4.04 4.29
CA LYS A 74 -5.97 4.71 4.11
C LYS A 74 -7.14 3.73 4.18
N MET A 75 -6.97 2.53 3.64
CA MET A 75 -7.98 1.48 3.72
C MET A 75 -8.16 1.00 5.16
N GLU A 76 -7.06 0.73 5.86
CA GLU A 76 -7.06 0.32 7.26
C GLU A 76 -7.83 1.32 8.14
N ASN A 77 -7.42 2.59 8.09
CA ASN A 77 -8.10 3.67 8.82
C ASN A 77 -9.60 3.73 8.48
N ALA A 78 -9.97 3.59 7.21
CA ALA A 78 -11.37 3.61 6.80
C ALA A 78 -12.15 2.38 7.31
N LEU A 79 -11.54 1.20 7.36
CA LEU A 79 -12.16 0.01 7.93
C LEU A 79 -12.39 0.19 9.44
N GLU A 80 -11.40 0.73 10.15
CA GLU A 80 -11.50 1.06 11.58
C GLU A 80 -12.59 2.11 11.86
N ASP A 81 -12.60 3.22 11.12
CA ASP A 81 -13.58 4.31 11.25
C ASP A 81 -15.02 3.82 11.03
N ASN A 82 -15.19 2.78 10.19
CA ASN A 82 -16.49 2.17 9.91
C ASN A 82 -16.80 0.97 10.81
N ASN A 83 -15.98 0.70 11.84
CA ASN A 83 -16.13 -0.39 12.80
C ASN A 83 -16.14 -1.79 12.15
N TYR A 84 -15.39 -1.99 11.07
CA TYR A 84 -15.19 -3.31 10.50
C TYR A 84 -14.16 -4.09 11.33
N THR A 85 -14.47 -5.35 11.63
CA THR A 85 -13.46 -6.31 12.07
C THR A 85 -12.75 -6.86 10.84
N PHE A 86 -11.42 -6.72 10.79
CA PHE A 86 -10.61 -7.22 9.68
C PHE A 86 -9.34 -7.90 10.17
N LYS A 87 -8.72 -8.68 9.28
CA LYS A 87 -7.39 -9.27 9.45
C LYS A 87 -6.51 -8.79 8.29
N GLN A 88 -5.37 -8.20 8.60
CA GLN A 88 -4.36 -7.86 7.61
C GLN A 88 -3.39 -9.06 7.47
N GLU A 89 -3.34 -9.68 6.29
CA GLU A 89 -2.43 -10.82 6.06
C GLU A 89 -1.05 -10.40 5.56
N SER A 90 -0.99 -9.24 4.90
CA SER A 90 0.22 -8.53 4.51
C SER A 90 -0.10 -7.05 4.30
N ALA A 91 0.92 -6.23 4.04
CA ALA A 91 0.75 -4.79 3.93
C ALA A 91 -0.19 -4.33 2.81
N ARG A 92 -0.67 -5.21 1.92
CA ARG A 92 -1.59 -4.86 0.81
C ARG A 92 -2.81 -5.77 0.73
N TYR A 93 -3.08 -6.54 1.79
CA TYR A 93 -4.13 -7.55 1.80
C TYR A 93 -4.92 -7.54 3.10
N PHE A 94 -6.24 -7.36 2.99
CA PHE A 94 -7.18 -7.35 4.10
C PHE A 94 -8.25 -8.42 3.91
N GLU A 95 -8.64 -9.10 4.99
CA GLU A 95 -9.83 -9.93 5.05
C GLU A 95 -10.88 -9.24 5.92
N VAL A 96 -12.09 -9.06 5.38
CA VAL A 96 -13.22 -8.43 6.06
C VAL A 96 -14.40 -9.41 6.00
N GLY A 97 -14.59 -10.18 7.07
CA GLY A 97 -15.53 -11.31 7.06
C GLY A 97 -15.12 -12.35 6.01
N ASN A 98 -16.00 -12.61 5.03
CA ASN A 98 -15.73 -13.52 3.91
C ASN A 98 -15.14 -12.81 2.67
N ASP A 99 -15.08 -11.48 2.68
CA ASP A 99 -14.55 -10.68 1.58
C ASP A 99 -13.03 -10.46 1.76
N LYS A 100 -12.33 -10.30 0.63
CA LYS A 100 -10.88 -10.02 0.61
C LYS A 100 -10.60 -8.77 -0.22
N ILE A 101 -9.76 -7.89 0.29
CA ILE A 101 -9.32 -6.66 -0.40
C ILE A 101 -7.84 -6.81 -0.73
N LYS A 102 -7.50 -6.63 -2.00
CA LYS A 102 -6.11 -6.53 -2.47
C LYS A 102 -5.84 -5.17 -3.05
N ILE A 103 -4.68 -4.59 -2.74
CA ILE A 103 -4.24 -3.33 -3.34
C ILE A 103 -3.11 -3.62 -4.32
N ILE A 104 -3.31 -3.21 -5.58
CA ILE A 104 -2.33 -3.39 -6.65
C ILE A 104 -2.41 -2.17 -7.58
N ASP A 105 -1.28 -1.51 -7.79
CA ASP A 105 -1.12 -0.32 -8.64
C ASP A 105 -2.13 0.80 -8.30
N GLY A 106 -2.32 1.06 -7.00
CA GLY A 106 -3.23 2.06 -6.46
C GLY A 106 -4.71 1.72 -6.61
N ARG A 107 -5.05 0.49 -7.02
CA ARG A 107 -6.44 0.04 -7.18
C ARG A 107 -6.79 -1.00 -6.14
N PHE A 108 -8.06 -0.99 -5.73
CA PHE A 108 -8.60 -1.92 -4.76
C PHE A 108 -9.40 -3.01 -5.47
N TYR A 109 -9.03 -4.25 -5.23
CA TYR A 109 -9.70 -5.42 -5.75
C TYR A 109 -10.45 -6.09 -4.61
N LEU A 110 -11.78 -5.93 -4.59
CA LEU A 110 -12.66 -6.57 -3.62
C LEU A 110 -13.14 -7.90 -4.20
N TYR A 111 -12.81 -8.98 -3.50
CA TYR A 111 -13.22 -10.34 -3.84
C TYR A 111 -14.35 -10.76 -2.91
N GLY A 112 -15.50 -11.09 -3.50
CA GLY A 112 -16.66 -11.66 -2.82
C GLY A 112 -16.49 -13.15 -2.50
N GLU A 113 -17.33 -13.65 -1.57
CA GLU A 113 -17.40 -15.07 -1.22
C GLU A 113 -17.72 -15.99 -2.42
N ASP A 114 -18.50 -15.49 -3.36
CA ASP A 114 -18.90 -16.17 -4.60
C ASP A 114 -17.85 -16.10 -5.73
N GLY A 115 -16.72 -15.43 -5.48
CA GLY A 115 -15.67 -15.21 -6.46
C GLY A 115 -15.89 -13.96 -7.32
N GLU A 116 -16.89 -13.13 -7.05
CA GLU A 116 -17.04 -11.83 -7.69
C GLU A 116 -15.82 -10.95 -7.42
N ARG A 117 -15.43 -10.17 -8.43
CA ARG A 117 -14.30 -9.25 -8.35
C ARG A 117 -14.74 -7.87 -8.81
N ASN A 118 -14.76 -6.94 -7.86
CA ASN A 118 -14.98 -5.53 -8.14
C ASN A 118 -13.64 -4.78 -8.06
N VAL A 119 -13.48 -3.77 -8.91
CA VAL A 119 -12.27 -2.94 -8.96
C VAL A 119 -12.65 -1.50 -8.68
N PHE A 120 -11.99 -0.90 -7.69
CA PHE A 120 -12.22 0.47 -7.27
C PHE A 120 -10.93 1.28 -7.36
N ILE A 121 -11.09 2.59 -7.53
CA ILE A 121 -9.99 3.55 -7.63
C ILE A 121 -9.81 4.40 -6.36
N ASP A 122 -10.69 4.22 -5.37
CA ASP A 122 -10.69 4.96 -4.12
C ASP A 122 -11.30 4.13 -2.98
N VAL A 123 -10.88 4.46 -1.75
CA VAL A 123 -11.32 3.79 -0.52
C VAL A 123 -12.82 3.96 -0.26
N PRO A 124 -13.44 5.15 -0.39
CA PRO A 124 -14.87 5.31 -0.13
C PRO A 124 -15.76 4.39 -0.95
N SER A 125 -15.41 4.13 -2.21
CA SER A 125 -16.15 3.19 -3.07
C SER A 125 -16.08 1.75 -2.57
N VAL A 126 -14.94 1.33 -2.00
CA VAL A 126 -14.81 0.00 -1.38
C VAL A 126 -15.68 -0.10 -0.13
N ILE A 127 -15.65 0.93 0.74
CA ILE A 127 -16.48 0.97 1.94
C ILE A 127 -17.96 0.94 1.58
N GLY A 128 -18.39 1.70 0.58
CA GLY A 128 -19.78 1.68 0.09
C GLY A 128 -20.19 0.29 -0.42
N ALA A 129 -19.30 -0.40 -1.15
CA ALA A 129 -19.56 -1.75 -1.62
C ALA A 129 -19.70 -2.76 -0.47
N LEU A 130 -18.85 -2.67 0.55
CA LEU A 130 -18.97 -3.49 1.76
C LEU A 130 -20.30 -3.20 2.47
N GLN A 131 -20.66 -1.93 2.68
CA GLN A 131 -21.90 -1.53 3.33
C GLN A 131 -23.16 -2.05 2.61
N SER A 132 -23.20 -1.95 1.27
CA SER A 132 -24.33 -2.44 0.46
C SER A 132 -24.58 -3.93 0.70
N LYS A 133 -23.51 -4.74 0.73
CA LYS A 133 -23.60 -6.18 1.01
C LYS A 133 -24.13 -6.47 2.40
N PHE A 134 -23.69 -5.74 3.42
CA PHE A 134 -24.16 -5.96 4.80
C PHE A 134 -25.62 -5.54 5.00
N LEU A 135 -26.09 -4.53 4.28
CA LEU A 135 -27.46 -4.02 4.38
C LEU A 135 -28.47 -4.79 3.49
N GLY A 136 -27.99 -5.69 2.61
CA GLY A 136 -28.83 -6.48 1.73
C GLY A 136 -29.54 -5.65 0.65
N GLU A 137 -28.95 -4.52 0.27
CA GLU A 137 -29.43 -3.72 -0.86
C GLU A 137 -28.79 -4.26 -2.15
N ASP A 138 -29.54 -5.13 -2.82
CA ASP A 138 -29.40 -5.50 -4.24
C ASP A 138 -30.38 -4.68 -5.10
#